data_AF-A0A960RJG8-F1
#
_entry.id   AF-A0A960RJG8-F1
#
_cell.length_a   1.000
_cell.length_b   1.000
_cell.length_c   1.000
_cell.angle_alpha   90.00
_cell.angle_beta   90.00
_cell.angle_gamma   90.00
#
_symmetry.space_group_name_H-M   'P 1'
#
loop_
_entity.id
_entity.type
_entity.pdbx_description
1 polymer ?
#
loop_
_entity_poly.entity_id
_entity_poly.type
_entity_poly.pdbx_seq_one_letter_code
_entity_poly.pdbx_strand_id
1 'polypeptide(L)'
;NAIVLIDCIRQRREEGMPAADAVATAGKMRLRPVLLTAVTTVLGLIPMAIGYSLEIHEWPPRFIAGAETSAWWAPMAVAVIFGLSVSTVLTLVLVPVMYTLFDHIINRVKHRLVKETD
;
A
#
# COMPACT_ATOMS: atom_id res chain seq x y z
N ASN A 1 5.30 3.05 11.80
CA ASN A 1 5.82 2.64 10.47
C ASN A 1 7.18 3.25 10.07
N ALA A 2 7.43 4.55 10.26
CA ALA A 2 8.72 5.17 9.86
C ALA A 2 9.93 4.62 10.63
N ILE A 3 9.81 4.44 11.95
CA ILE A 3 10.89 3.94 12.81
C ILE A 3 11.38 2.54 12.37
N VAL A 4 10.45 1.59 12.15
CA VAL A 4 10.76 0.23 11.67
C VAL A 4 11.43 0.24 10.29
N LEU A 5 11.10 1.21 9.43
CA LEU A 5 11.74 1.34 8.12
C LEU A 5 13.20 1.79 8.28
N ILE A 6 13.44 2.77 9.15
CA ILE A 6 14.79 3.29 9.43
C ILE A 6 15.64 2.20 10.08
N ASP A 7 15.10 1.45 11.04
CA ASP A 7 15.79 0.32 11.66
C ASP A 7 16.13 -0.78 10.63
N CYS A 8 15.19 -1.11 9.74
CA CYS A 8 15.44 -2.10 8.70
C CYS A 8 16.50 -1.63 7.68
N ILE A 9 16.47 -0.35 7.27
CA ILE A 9 17.49 0.22 6.40
C ILE A 9 18.86 0.20 7.10
N ARG A 10 18.92 0.56 8.38
CA ARG A 10 20.15 0.55 9.18
C ARG A 10 20.72 -0.87 9.28
N GLN A 11 19.89 -1.85 9.62
CA GLN A 11 20.29 -3.25 9.73
C GLN A 11 20.82 -3.80 8.41
N ARG A 12 20.14 -3.53 7.28
CA ARG A 12 20.63 -3.97 5.96
C ARG A 12 21.91 -3.26 5.52
N ARG A 13 22.12 -2.02 5.96
CA ARG A 13 23.37 -1.29 5.71
C ARG A 13 24.53 -1.86 6.54
N GLU A 14 24.27 -2.32 7.76
CA GLU A 14 25.23 -3.03 8.61
C GLU A 14 25.62 -4.40 8.02
N GLU A 15 24.72 -5.06 7.29
CA GLU A 15 24.98 -6.27 6.50
C GLU A 15 25.77 -6.01 5.19
N GLY A 16 26.23 -4.78 4.95
CA GLY A 16 27.02 -4.40 3.76
C GLY A 16 26.18 -4.14 2.50
N MET A 17 24.85 -4.10 2.62
CA MET A 17 23.96 -3.86 1.47
C MET A 17 24.02 -2.38 1.05
N PRO A 18 24.09 -2.08 -0.27
CA PRO A 18 24.05 -0.71 -0.77
C PRO A 18 22.80 0.02 -0.27
N ALA A 19 22.92 1.30 0.07
CA ALA A 19 21.81 2.09 0.63
C ALA A 19 20.57 2.09 -0.29
N ALA A 20 20.76 2.06 -1.61
CA ALA A 20 19.69 1.96 -2.59
C ALA A 20 18.86 0.65 -2.43
N ASP A 21 19.55 -0.49 -2.33
CA ASP A 21 18.91 -1.81 -2.21
C ASP A 21 18.29 -2.03 -0.82
N ALA A 22 18.91 -1.48 0.23
CA ALA A 22 18.34 -1.49 1.58
C ALA A 22 17.00 -0.74 1.63
N VAL A 23 16.93 0.46 1.05
CA VAL A 23 15.70 1.26 0.95
C VAL A 23 14.65 0.56 0.09
N ALA A 24 15.05 -0.05 -1.03
CA ALA A 24 14.15 -0.80 -1.91
C ALA A 24 13.51 -2.00 -1.21
N THR A 25 14.32 -2.77 -0.48
CA THR A 25 13.86 -3.95 0.25
C THR A 25 12.94 -3.58 1.40
N ALA A 26 13.29 -2.50 2.13
CA ALA A 26 12.44 -1.96 3.18
C ALA A 26 11.11 -1.40 2.63
N GLY A 27 11.12 -0.79 1.44
CA GLY A 27 9.92 -0.36 0.71
C GLY A 27 9.01 -1.52 0.31
N LYS A 28 9.57 -2.61 -0.22
CA LYS A 28 8.81 -3.83 -0.57
C LYS A 28 8.12 -4.48 0.63
N MET A 29 8.74 -4.44 1.82
CA MET A 29 8.11 -4.98 3.03
C MET A 29 6.85 -4.20 3.46
N ARG A 30 6.69 -2.94 3.06
CA ARG A 30 5.48 -2.14 3.35
C ARG A 30 4.31 -2.42 2.41
N LEU A 31 4.57 -2.93 1.21
CA LEU A 31 3.52 -3.26 0.24
C LEU A 31 2.55 -4.31 0.80
N ARG A 32 3.05 -5.28 1.58
CA ARG A 32 2.22 -6.33 2.21
C ARG A 32 1.19 -5.74 3.21
N PRO A 33 1.57 -4.90 4.19
CA PRO A 33 0.61 -4.21 5.05
C PRO A 33 -0.42 -3.37 4.31
N VAL A 34 -0.02 -2.62 3.28
CA VAL A 34 -0.93 -1.74 2.52
C VAL A 34 -1.95 -2.55 1.71
N LEU A 35 -1.49 -3.64 1.07
CA LEU A 35 -2.37 -4.59 0.40
C LEU A 35 -3.34 -5.23 1.38
N LEU A 36 -2.89 -5.63 2.57
CA LEU A 36 -3.74 -6.25 3.59
C LEU A 36 -4.84 -5.28 4.05
N THR A 37 -4.51 -4.01 4.30
CA THR A 37 -5.52 -3.01 4.66
C THR A 37 -6.49 -2.75 3.52
N ALA A 38 -6.00 -2.60 2.29
CA ALA A 38 -6.85 -2.37 1.13
C ALA A 38 -7.83 -3.53 0.92
N VAL A 39 -7.35 -4.78 0.95
CA VAL A 39 -8.17 -5.98 0.80
C VAL A 39 -9.20 -6.08 1.92
N THR A 40 -8.80 -5.85 3.17
CA THR A 40 -9.72 -5.90 4.32
C THR A 40 -10.83 -4.85 4.21
N THR A 41 -10.48 -3.63 3.80
CA THR A 41 -11.46 -2.55 3.59
C THR A 41 -12.41 -2.86 2.44
N VAL A 42 -11.89 -3.36 1.32
CA VAL A 42 -12.74 -3.77 0.19
C VAL A 42 -13.69 -4.87 0.61
N LEU A 43 -13.21 -5.93 1.28
CA LEU A 43 -14.05 -7.03 1.77
C LEU A 43 -15.16 -6.55 2.74
N GLY A 44 -14.84 -5.62 3.65
CA GLY A 44 -15.82 -5.06 4.58
C GLY A 44 -16.88 -4.17 3.90
N LEU A 45 -16.52 -3.50 2.81
CA LEU A 45 -17.42 -2.57 2.09
C LEU A 45 -18.20 -3.24 0.94
N ILE A 46 -17.80 -4.43 0.48
CA ILE A 46 -18.51 -5.18 -0.57
C ILE A 46 -20.03 -5.33 -0.29
N PRO A 47 -20.48 -5.83 0.88
CA PRO A 47 -21.92 -6.01 1.11
C PRO A 47 -22.68 -4.68 1.04
N MET A 48 -22.11 -3.62 1.59
CA MET A 48 -22.65 -2.26 1.53
C MET A 48 -22.70 -1.70 0.11
N ALA A 49 -21.65 -1.92 -0.70
CA ALA A 49 -21.57 -1.44 -2.08
C ALA A 49 -22.59 -2.11 -3.01
N ILE A 50 -22.99 -3.35 -2.71
CA ILE A 50 -24.00 -4.10 -3.48
C ILE A 50 -25.42 -3.81 -2.95
N GLY A 51 -25.56 -3.02 -1.88
CA GLY A 51 -26.87 -2.66 -1.30
C GLY A 51 -27.44 -3.71 -0.34
N TYR A 52 -26.64 -4.69 0.07
CA TYR A 52 -26.99 -5.64 1.13
C TYR A 52 -26.63 -5.04 2.50
N SER A 53 -27.61 -4.89 3.38
CA SER A 53 -27.37 -4.59 4.78
C SER A 53 -27.33 -5.88 5.60
N LEU A 54 -26.36 -5.96 6.52
CA LEU A 54 -26.23 -7.04 7.48
C LEU A 54 -26.90 -6.57 8.77
N GLU A 55 -28.16 -6.94 8.98
CA GLU A 55 -28.86 -6.62 10.22
C GLU A 55 -28.41 -7.59 11.31
N ILE A 56 -27.51 -7.09 12.17
CA ILE A 56 -26.96 -7.83 13.32
C ILE A 56 -27.77 -7.56 14.61
N HIS A 57 -28.84 -6.75 14.51
CA HIS A 57 -29.64 -6.32 15.65
C HIS A 57 -30.66 -7.39 16.08
N GLU A 58 -31.16 -8.19 15.14
CA GLU A 58 -32.04 -9.33 15.42
C GLU A 58 -31.28 -10.64 15.18
N TRP A 59 -31.45 -11.60 16.11
CA TRP A 59 -30.91 -12.95 15.97
C TRP A 59 -32.03 -13.83 15.39
N PRO A 60 -31.85 -14.50 14.24
CA PRO A 60 -30.62 -14.73 13.46
C PRO A 60 -30.24 -13.56 12.52
N PRO A 61 -28.94 -13.36 12.23
CA PRO A 61 -28.49 -12.31 11.32
C PRO A 61 -29.10 -12.50 9.93
N ARG A 62 -29.76 -11.46 9.42
CA ARG A 62 -30.41 -11.49 8.11
C ARG A 62 -29.69 -10.55 7.14
N PHE A 63 -29.44 -11.07 5.94
CA PHE A 63 -29.00 -10.28 4.80
C PHE A 63 -30.24 -9.72 4.12
N ILE A 64 -30.48 -8.41 4.27
CA ILE A 64 -31.60 -7.74 3.61
C ILE A 64 -31.06 -7.02 2.38
N ALA A 65 -31.61 -7.36 1.22
CA ALA A 65 -31.35 -6.64 -0.02
C ALA A 65 -32.23 -5.39 -0.07
N GLY A 66 -31.63 -4.21 -0.20
CA GLY A 66 -32.37 -2.96 -0.43
C GLY A 66 -32.81 -2.21 0.83
N ALA A 67 -32.08 -2.33 1.94
CA ALA A 67 -32.30 -1.42 3.07
C ALA A 67 -32.02 0.03 2.65
N GLU A 68 -32.89 0.95 3.06
CA GLU A 68 -32.79 2.37 2.70
C GLU A 68 -31.42 2.94 3.08
N THR A 69 -30.92 2.54 4.26
CA THR A 69 -29.57 2.89 4.73
C THR A 69 -28.48 2.42 3.76
N SER A 70 -28.46 1.17 3.29
CA SER A 70 -27.36 0.70 2.43
C SER A 70 -27.32 1.45 1.08
N ALA A 71 -28.46 1.93 0.58
CA ALA A 71 -28.53 2.74 -0.64
C ALA A 71 -27.83 4.12 -0.50
N TRP A 72 -27.87 4.75 0.67
CA TRP A 72 -27.20 6.04 0.90
C TRP A 72 -25.67 5.91 0.99
N TRP A 73 -25.17 4.83 1.57
CA TRP A 73 -23.72 4.60 1.77
C TRP A 73 -23.07 3.86 0.59
N ALA A 74 -23.85 3.20 -0.27
CA ALA A 74 -23.36 2.53 -1.48
C ALA A 74 -22.43 3.40 -2.36
N PRO A 75 -22.77 4.65 -2.73
CA PRO A 75 -21.87 5.49 -3.55
C PRO A 75 -20.56 5.85 -2.84
N MET A 76 -20.57 6.02 -1.51
CA MET A 76 -19.36 6.23 -0.71
C MET A 76 -18.47 4.98 -0.69
N ALA A 77 -19.07 3.81 -0.50
CA ALA A 77 -18.34 2.53 -0.52
C ALA A 77 -17.68 2.29 -1.88
N VAL A 78 -18.41 2.53 -2.98
CA VAL A 78 -17.88 2.41 -4.35
C VAL A 78 -16.70 3.37 -4.58
N ALA A 79 -16.81 4.62 -4.13
CA ALA A 79 -15.72 5.60 -4.25
C ALA A 79 -14.45 5.16 -3.51
N VAL A 80 -14.58 4.63 -2.29
CA VAL A 80 -13.45 4.13 -1.49
C VAL A 80 -12.83 2.90 -2.12
N ILE A 81 -13.64 1.93 -2.56
CA ILE A 81 -13.16 0.71 -3.23
C ILE A 81 -12.37 1.07 -4.49
N PHE A 82 -12.90 1.98 -5.31
CA PHE A 82 -12.24 2.42 -6.53
C PHE A 82 -10.94 3.17 -6.22
N GLY A 83 -10.97 4.13 -5.29
CA GLY A 83 -9.80 4.91 -4.88
C GLY A 83 -8.67 4.04 -4.31
N LEU A 84 -8.99 3.07 -3.45
CA LEU A 84 -8.02 2.12 -2.91
C LEU A 84 -7.47 1.20 -3.98
N SER A 85 -8.31 0.71 -4.89
CA SER A 85 -7.88 -0.16 -5.99
C SER A 85 -6.89 0.57 -6.91
N VAL A 86 -7.23 1.79 -7.35
CA VAL A 86 -6.36 2.63 -8.17
C VAL A 86 -5.08 2.99 -7.43
N SER A 87 -5.16 3.39 -6.16
CA SER A 87 -3.98 3.72 -5.34
C SER A 87 -3.05 2.51 -5.15
N THR A 88 -3.61 1.31 -4.99
CA THR A 88 -2.83 0.06 -4.84
C THR A 88 -2.08 -0.27 -6.13
N VAL A 89 -2.75 -0.21 -7.28
CA VAL A 89 -2.13 -0.41 -8.60
C VAL A 89 -1.06 0.65 -8.85
N LEU A 90 -1.39 1.92 -8.58
CA LEU A 90 -0.45 3.03 -8.72
C LEU A 90 0.79 2.81 -7.85
N THR A 91 0.62 2.39 -6.60
CA THR A 91 1.75 2.13 -5.68
C THR A 91 2.60 0.96 -6.15
N LEU A 92 2.00 -0.12 -6.66
CA LEU A 92 2.73 -1.26 -7.21
C LEU A 92 3.61 -0.89 -8.41
N VAL A 93 3.21 0.11 -9.21
CA VAL A 93 4.01 0.63 -10.34
C VAL A 93 4.95 1.75 -9.92
N LEU A 94 4.52 2.62 -8.99
CA LEU A 94 5.30 3.76 -8.53
C LEU A 94 6.55 3.31 -7.77
N VAL A 95 6.45 2.26 -6.94
CA VAL A 95 7.59 1.72 -6.18
C VAL A 95 8.76 1.27 -7.08
N PRO A 96 8.58 0.43 -8.12
CA PRO A 96 9.67 0.05 -9.01
C PRO A 96 10.20 1.23 -9.84
N VAL A 97 9.35 2.16 -10.28
CA VAL A 97 9.80 3.36 -11.02
C VAL A 97 10.68 4.23 -10.13
N MET A 98 10.23 4.51 -8.90
CA MET A 98 11.03 5.27 -7.93
C MET A 98 12.35 4.56 -7.63
N TYR A 99 12.36 3.23 -7.50
CA TYR A 99 13.59 2.46 -7.34
C TYR A 99 14.56 2.68 -8.50
N THR A 100 14.12 2.49 -9.74
CA THR A 100 14.98 2.68 -10.91
C THR A 100 15.52 4.11 -10.99
N LEU A 101 14.72 5.11 -10.63
CA LEU A 101 15.14 6.50 -10.62
C LEU A 101 16.23 6.76 -9.56
N PHE A 102 16.04 6.27 -8.33
CA PHE A 102 17.03 6.41 -7.27
C PHE A 102 18.34 5.67 -7.57
N ASP A 103 18.27 4.48 -8.15
CA ASP A 103 19.46 3.71 -8.53
C ASP A 103 20.30 4.46 -9.58
N HIS A 104 19.66 5.04 -10.60
CA HIS A 104 20.35 5.87 -11.59
C HIS A 104 21.00 7.12 -10.97
N ILE A 105 20.32 7.80 -10.03
CA ILE A 105 20.85 8.99 -9.35
C ILE A 105 22.07 8.61 -8.51
N ILE A 106 21.98 7.54 -7.72
CA ILE A 106 23.05 7.08 -6.83
C ILE A 106 24.27 6.63 -7.64
N ASN A 107 24.07 5.85 -8.71
CA ASN A 107 25.16 5.42 -9.59
C ASN A 107 25.85 6.61 -10.27
N ARG A 108 25.09 7.65 -10.67
CA ARG A 108 25.66 8.86 -11.28
C ARG A 108 26.47 9.69 -10.27
N VAL A 109 26.06 9.75 -9.00
CA VAL A 109 26.81 10.41 -7.92
C VAL A 109 28.07 9.62 -7.56
N LYS A 110 27.98 8.29 -7.48
CA LYS A 110 29.13 7.41 -7.21
C LYS A 110 30.20 7.55 -8.28
N HIS A 111 29.80 7.64 -9.56
CA HIS A 111 30.73 7.91 -10.67
C HIS A 111 31.41 9.29 -10.63
N ARG A 112 30.79 10.29 -9.99
CA ARG A 112 31.41 11.61 -9.80
C ARG A 112 32.40 11.64 -8.64
N LEU A 113 32.09 10.93 -7.55
CA LEU A 113 32.96 10.86 -6.37
C LEU A 113 34.23 10.04 -6.63
N VAL A 114 34.15 8.96 -7.41
CA VAL A 114 35.33 8.14 -7.77
C VAL A 114 36.29 8.93 -8.67
N LYS A 115 35.79 9.87 -9.47
CA LYS A 115 36.59 10.68 -10.40
C LYS A 115 37.39 11.81 -9.74
N GLU A 116 37.22 12.03 -8.43
CA GLU A 116 37.90 13.09 -7.67
C GLU A 116 39.06 12.55 -6.80
N THR A 117 39.23 11.22 -6.79
CA THR A 117 40.29 10.50 -6.04
C THR A 117 41.41 9.93 -6.91
N ASP A 118 41.35 10.11 -8.24
CA ASP A 118 42.44 9.85 -9.21
C ASP A 118 42.90 11.18 -9.83
#